data_AF-A0A094YN94-F1
#
_entry.id   AF-A0A094YN94-F1
#
_cell.length_a   1.000
_cell.length_b   1.000
_cell.length_c   1.000
_cell.angle_alpha   90.00
_cell.angle_beta   90.00
_cell.angle_gamma   90.00
#
_symmetry.space_group_name_H-M   'P 1'
#
loop_
_entity.id
_entity.type
_entity.pdbx_description
1 polymer ?
#
loop_
_entity_poly.entity_id
_entity_poly.type
_entity_poly.pdbx_seq_one_letter_code
_entity_poly.pdbx_strand_id
1 'polypeptide(L)'
;MSVSVINPLSVRCRIRHLVSASLLLGLSGCGLFGHEKAPPVPKLASAETLYNNGIDALRTRRYTLAAAEFEVLQQNYPYSGYVANAQLMEGYSYYLKGKYPEAVQQLNRFIGLHPTSADAAYAYYLRALCFYEQIADVQRDQQGTVESMDALEEVITRFPQSKYARDAQLKIDLCRDHLAGKEMLVGRYYQQERNYEAAINRYQRVVEDFQTTNHVPEALERMVEVYLDLGLTDQARKSGIVLGYNYPGSKWYRFAYSNLKRYKLLSDNFPVPGKLITAPKAPAATTTPPTAAGAAPAPSALGQQPGAAQPMDIQKAPVAPVKAEPAPPDQARVL
;
A
#
# COMPACT_ATOMS: atom_id res chain seq x y z
N MET A 1 25.61 105.38 -20.85
CA MET A 1 26.42 105.19 -22.08
C MET A 1 27.36 104.03 -21.82
N SER A 2 27.36 102.87 -22.47
CA SER A 2 26.57 102.30 -23.58
C SER A 2 26.73 100.78 -23.49
N VAL A 3 25.65 100.00 -23.44
CA VAL A 3 25.71 98.53 -23.45
C VAL A 3 25.85 98.06 -24.91
N SER A 4 26.95 97.38 -25.24
CA SER A 4 27.14 96.77 -26.56
C SER A 4 26.29 95.52 -26.71
N VAL A 5 25.41 95.54 -27.71
CA VAL A 5 24.57 94.41 -28.14
C VAL A 5 25.41 93.51 -29.05
N ILE A 6 25.58 92.24 -28.69
CA ILE A 6 26.19 91.21 -29.55
C ILE A 6 25.06 90.51 -30.33
N ASN A 7 25.13 90.62 -31.66
CA ASN A 7 24.19 90.04 -32.63
C ASN A 7 24.16 88.48 -32.58
N PRO A 8 22.99 87.83 -32.58
CA PRO A 8 22.87 86.37 -32.41
C PRO A 8 23.05 85.54 -33.71
N LEU A 9 23.43 86.17 -34.84
CA LEU A 9 23.44 85.50 -36.15
C LEU A 9 24.71 84.67 -36.45
N SER A 10 25.83 84.88 -35.75
CA SER A 10 27.09 84.16 -36.04
C SER A 10 27.23 82.79 -35.34
N VAL A 11 26.45 82.53 -34.30
CA VAL A 11 26.53 81.32 -33.48
C VAL A 11 25.79 80.14 -34.12
N ARG A 12 24.70 80.40 -34.84
CA ARG A 12 23.86 79.35 -35.47
C ARG A 12 24.55 78.63 -36.63
N CYS A 13 25.50 79.27 -37.32
CA CYS A 13 26.18 78.66 -38.47
C CYS A 13 27.29 77.68 -38.04
N ARG A 14 28.02 77.98 -36.94
CA ARG A 14 29.11 77.12 -36.44
C ARG A 14 28.61 75.83 -35.78
N ILE A 15 27.44 75.86 -35.15
CA ILE A 15 26.82 74.67 -34.53
C ILE A 15 26.36 73.68 -35.59
N ARG A 16 25.90 74.15 -36.76
CA ARG A 16 25.38 73.28 -37.83
C ARG A 16 26.46 72.44 -38.51
N HIS A 17 27.69 72.96 -38.60
CA HIS A 17 28.83 72.22 -39.15
C HIS A 17 29.47 71.23 -38.14
N LEU A 18 29.38 71.50 -36.83
CA LEU A 18 29.84 70.57 -35.79
C LEU A 18 28.92 69.33 -35.65
N VAL A 19 27.61 69.50 -35.83
CA VAL A 19 26.65 68.39 -35.78
C VAL A 19 26.78 67.47 -37.00
N SER A 20 27.07 68.01 -38.19
CA SER A 20 27.26 67.19 -39.41
C SER A 20 28.58 66.40 -39.40
N ALA A 21 29.64 66.92 -38.77
CA ALA A 21 30.90 66.20 -38.65
C ALA A 21 30.83 65.03 -37.66
N SER A 22 30.05 65.16 -36.58
CA SER A 22 29.85 64.09 -35.59
C SER A 22 29.04 62.91 -36.13
N LEU A 23 28.14 63.15 -37.09
CA LEU A 23 27.32 62.10 -37.70
C LEU A 23 28.09 61.22 -38.72
N LEU A 24 29.19 61.72 -39.28
CA LEU A 24 30.01 60.98 -40.25
C LEU A 24 31.06 60.05 -39.60
N LEU A 25 31.42 60.28 -38.33
CA LEU A 25 32.30 59.37 -37.57
C LEU A 25 31.57 58.17 -36.94
N GLY A 26 30.23 58.17 -36.92
CA GLY A 26 29.43 57.07 -36.35
C GLY A 26 29.24 55.86 -37.27
N LEU A 27 29.63 55.94 -38.54
CA LEU A 27 29.33 54.90 -39.56
C LEU A 27 30.50 53.97 -39.91
N SER A 28 31.69 54.13 -39.31
CA SER A 28 32.87 53.27 -39.57
C SER A 28 33.11 52.18 -38.51
N GLY A 29 32.10 51.82 -37.71
CA GLY A 29 32.24 50.91 -36.57
C GLY A 29 31.84 49.44 -36.79
N CYS A 30 31.35 49.03 -37.97
CA CYS A 30 30.75 47.70 -38.16
C CYS A 30 31.68 46.62 -38.75
N GLY A 31 33.01 46.78 -38.68
CA GLY A 31 33.97 45.80 -39.23
C GLY A 31 34.85 45.08 -38.20
N LEU A 32 34.74 45.40 -36.91
CA LEU A 32 35.70 44.97 -35.88
C LEU A 32 35.21 43.86 -34.95
N PHE A 33 33.98 43.36 -35.15
CA PHE A 33 33.53 42.12 -34.54
C PHE A 33 33.80 40.98 -35.51
N GLY A 34 35.05 40.49 -35.45
CA GLY A 34 35.42 39.22 -36.06
C GLY A 34 34.50 38.12 -35.56
N HIS A 35 34.29 37.10 -36.40
CA HIS A 35 33.52 35.89 -36.12
C HIS A 35 33.75 35.36 -34.70
N GLU A 36 32.93 35.79 -33.73
CA GLU A 36 32.74 35.04 -32.51
C GLU A 36 32.13 33.72 -32.93
N LYS A 37 32.91 32.65 -32.83
CA LYS A 37 32.38 31.28 -32.90
C LYS A 37 31.20 31.26 -31.93
N ALA A 38 30.02 30.94 -32.46
CA ALA A 38 28.85 30.70 -31.63
C ALA A 38 29.27 29.86 -30.41
N PRO A 39 28.86 30.22 -29.18
CA PRO A 39 29.23 29.46 -28.01
C PRO A 39 28.93 27.99 -28.28
N PRO A 40 29.86 27.06 -27.99
CA PRO A 40 29.64 25.66 -28.31
C PRO A 40 28.34 25.24 -27.63
N VAL A 41 27.32 24.94 -28.43
CA VAL A 41 26.09 24.33 -27.94
C VAL A 41 26.50 23.10 -27.12
N PRO A 42 26.11 23.00 -25.83
CA PRO A 42 26.49 21.85 -25.04
C PRO A 42 25.98 20.61 -25.77
N LYS A 43 26.92 19.77 -26.22
CA LYS A 43 26.57 18.53 -26.91
C LYS A 43 25.84 17.65 -25.91
N LEU A 44 24.58 17.35 -26.18
CA LEU A 44 23.82 16.43 -25.37
C LEU A 44 24.58 15.09 -25.31
N ALA A 45 24.74 14.56 -24.09
CA ALA A 45 25.40 13.28 -23.88
C ALA A 45 24.62 12.15 -24.58
N SER A 46 25.32 11.10 -25.00
CA SER A 46 24.67 9.95 -25.65
C SER A 46 23.63 9.29 -24.73
N ALA A 47 22.65 8.58 -25.30
CA ALA A 47 21.63 7.88 -24.51
C ALA A 47 22.23 6.90 -23.49
N GLU A 48 23.29 6.17 -23.87
CA GLU A 48 24.01 5.28 -22.97
C GLU A 48 24.69 6.06 -21.83
N THR A 49 25.33 7.19 -22.14
CA THR A 49 25.97 8.05 -21.13
C THR A 49 24.96 8.58 -20.12
N LEU A 50 23.80 9.09 -20.58
CA LEU A 50 22.73 9.57 -19.70
C LEU A 50 22.20 8.44 -18.81
N TYR A 51 22.00 7.25 -19.37
CA TYR A 51 21.56 6.10 -18.60
C TYR A 51 22.57 5.74 -17.51
N ASN A 52 23.85 5.64 -17.85
CA ASN A 52 24.92 5.31 -16.92
C ASN A 52 25.09 6.39 -15.84
N ASN A 53 24.97 7.67 -16.19
CA ASN A 53 24.96 8.77 -15.23
C ASN A 53 23.82 8.62 -14.21
N GLY A 54 22.62 8.26 -14.68
CA GLY A 54 21.47 7.98 -13.81
C GLY A 54 21.72 6.81 -12.86
N ILE A 55 22.34 5.72 -13.35
CA ILE A 55 22.73 4.57 -12.53
C ILE A 55 23.79 4.96 -11.49
N ASP A 56 24.80 5.75 -11.85
CA ASP A 56 25.83 6.22 -10.90
C ASP A 56 25.23 7.18 -9.86
N ALA A 57 24.27 8.01 -10.25
CA ALA A 57 23.50 8.84 -9.33
C ALA A 57 22.68 7.98 -8.35
N LEU A 58 22.05 6.89 -8.79
CA LEU A 58 21.37 5.92 -7.92
C LEU A 58 22.34 5.30 -6.91
N ARG A 59 23.50 4.82 -7.37
CA ARG A 59 24.54 4.21 -6.52
C ARG A 59 25.07 5.16 -5.46
N THR A 60 25.15 6.45 -5.79
CA THR A 60 25.58 7.51 -4.87
C THR A 60 24.41 8.15 -4.08
N ARG A 61 23.23 7.54 -4.12
CA ARG A 61 21.99 7.98 -3.42
C ARG A 61 21.48 9.37 -3.82
N ARG A 62 21.89 9.88 -4.98
CA ARG A 62 21.43 11.14 -5.56
C ARG A 62 20.17 10.91 -6.40
N TYR A 63 19.10 10.47 -5.75
CA TYR A 63 17.89 10.01 -6.43
C TYR A 63 17.21 11.06 -7.32
N THR A 64 17.25 12.33 -6.92
CA THR A 64 16.69 13.42 -7.73
C THR A 64 17.49 13.65 -9.01
N LEU A 65 18.81 13.53 -8.94
CA LEU A 65 19.67 13.61 -10.12
C LEU A 65 19.44 12.38 -11.02
N ALA A 66 19.34 11.20 -10.42
CA ALA A 66 19.07 9.98 -11.17
C ALA A 66 17.77 10.07 -11.99
N ALA A 67 16.67 10.49 -11.35
CA ALA A 67 15.39 10.68 -12.04
C ALA A 67 15.51 11.67 -13.21
N ALA A 68 16.21 12.79 -13.00
CA ALA A 68 16.41 13.79 -14.05
C ALA A 68 17.24 13.27 -15.23
N GLU A 69 18.32 12.51 -14.99
CA GLU A 69 19.12 11.90 -16.06
C GLU A 69 18.29 10.92 -16.90
N PHE A 70 17.45 10.10 -16.26
CA PHE A 70 16.54 9.19 -16.95
C PHE A 70 15.43 9.93 -17.71
N GLU A 71 14.91 11.04 -17.18
CA GLU A 71 13.92 11.88 -17.84
C GLU A 71 14.52 12.53 -19.10
N VAL A 72 15.72 13.13 -18.98
CA VAL A 72 16.44 13.74 -20.10
C VAL A 72 16.70 12.71 -21.20
N LEU A 73 17.07 11.48 -20.84
CA LEU A 73 17.22 10.39 -21.81
C LEU A 73 15.92 10.14 -22.59
N GLN A 74 14.79 10.03 -21.89
CA GLN A 74 13.49 9.75 -22.52
C GLN A 74 13.03 10.87 -23.45
N GLN A 75 13.24 12.13 -23.05
CA GLN A 75 12.82 13.30 -23.84
C GLN A 75 13.63 13.43 -25.13
N ASN A 76 14.93 13.15 -25.08
CA ASN A 76 15.84 13.40 -26.21
C ASN A 76 16.06 12.18 -27.10
N TYR A 77 15.87 10.96 -26.57
CA TYR A 77 16.10 9.72 -27.31
C TYR A 77 14.91 8.73 -27.26
N PRO A 78 13.70 9.08 -27.73
CA PRO A 78 12.49 8.26 -27.55
C PRO A 78 12.54 6.84 -28.15
N TYR A 79 13.37 6.63 -29.16
CA TYR A 79 13.51 5.34 -29.85
C TYR A 79 14.72 4.52 -29.38
N SER A 80 15.43 4.99 -28.36
CA SER A 80 16.59 4.29 -27.82
C SER A 80 16.17 3.03 -27.05
N GLY A 81 16.94 1.95 -27.17
CA GLY A 81 16.73 0.72 -26.40
C GLY A 81 16.83 0.92 -24.88
N TYR A 82 17.44 2.02 -24.42
CA TYR A 82 17.55 2.36 -23.01
C TYR A 82 16.26 2.98 -22.42
N VAL A 83 15.29 3.41 -23.25
CA VAL A 83 14.11 4.16 -22.79
C VAL A 83 13.25 3.37 -21.81
N ALA A 84 12.95 2.11 -22.11
CA ALA A 84 12.14 1.27 -21.22
C ALA A 84 12.81 1.11 -19.84
N ASN A 85 14.12 0.82 -19.83
CA ASN A 85 14.88 0.71 -18.58
C ASN A 85 14.97 2.05 -17.84
N ALA A 86 15.15 3.15 -18.56
CA ALA A 86 15.20 4.49 -17.99
C ALA A 86 13.86 4.87 -17.34
N GLN A 87 12.72 4.56 -17.97
CA GLN A 87 11.40 4.80 -17.40
C GLN A 87 11.20 4.08 -16.07
N LEU A 88 11.56 2.79 -16.02
CA LEU A 88 11.47 1.99 -14.81
C LEU A 88 12.43 2.50 -13.72
N MET A 89 13.66 2.84 -14.08
CA MET A 89 14.65 3.36 -13.14
C MET A 89 14.32 4.77 -12.64
N GLU A 90 13.63 5.59 -13.44
CA GLU A 90 13.08 6.87 -12.99
C GLU A 90 12.03 6.66 -11.90
N GLY A 91 11.06 5.76 -12.13
CA GLY A 91 10.07 5.38 -11.12
C GLY A 91 10.71 4.84 -9.84
N TYR A 92 11.73 4.00 -9.98
CA TYR A 92 12.53 3.49 -8.85
C TYR A 92 13.29 4.59 -8.11
N SER A 93 13.82 5.58 -8.83
CA SER A 93 14.49 6.75 -8.23
C SER A 93 13.51 7.57 -7.39
N TYR A 94 12.29 7.79 -7.87
CA TYR A 94 11.25 8.46 -7.09
C TYR A 94 10.83 7.67 -5.85
N TYR A 95 10.67 6.34 -5.97
CA TYR A 95 10.39 5.47 -4.83
C TYR A 95 11.48 5.59 -3.75
N LEU A 96 12.75 5.47 -4.12
CA LEU A 96 13.88 5.61 -3.18
C LEU A 96 13.96 7.01 -2.54
N LYS A 97 13.46 8.03 -3.23
CA LYS A 97 13.38 9.39 -2.69
C LYS A 97 12.19 9.60 -1.73
N GLY A 98 11.25 8.66 -1.66
CA GLY A 98 9.98 8.80 -0.93
C GLY A 98 8.93 9.63 -1.67
N LYS A 99 9.13 9.84 -2.98
CA LYS A 99 8.19 10.56 -3.87
C LYS A 99 7.24 9.56 -4.51
N TYR A 100 6.40 8.94 -3.69
CA TYR A 100 5.52 7.85 -4.12
C TYR A 100 4.51 8.27 -5.20
N PRO A 101 3.87 9.45 -5.16
CA PRO A 101 2.97 9.87 -6.23
C PRO A 101 3.65 9.97 -7.59
N GLU A 102 4.84 10.60 -7.66
CA GLU A 102 5.62 10.69 -8.89
C GLU A 102 6.10 9.31 -9.37
N ALA A 103 6.49 8.43 -8.44
CA ALA A 103 6.86 7.06 -8.75
C ALA A 103 5.68 6.29 -9.38
N VAL A 104 4.49 6.36 -8.78
CA VAL A 104 3.29 5.70 -9.29
C VAL A 104 2.91 6.20 -10.68
N GLN A 105 2.97 7.51 -10.91
CA GLN A 105 2.70 8.10 -12.23
C GLN A 105 3.66 7.53 -13.30
N GLN A 106 4.95 7.51 -13.00
CA GLN A 106 5.96 7.02 -13.94
C GLN A 106 5.87 5.51 -14.16
N LEU A 107 5.58 4.72 -13.12
CA LEU A 107 5.41 3.27 -13.23
C LEU A 107 4.15 2.90 -14.01
N ASN A 108 3.03 3.63 -13.82
CA ASN A 108 1.84 3.44 -14.65
C ASN A 108 2.11 3.71 -16.12
N ARG A 109 2.94 4.73 -16.43
CA ARG A 109 3.37 5.00 -17.80
C ARG A 109 4.19 3.83 -18.37
N PHE A 110 5.15 3.31 -17.63
CA PHE A 110 5.93 2.14 -18.04
C PHE A 110 5.03 0.92 -18.30
N ILE A 111 4.10 0.63 -17.38
CA ILE A 111 3.15 -0.48 -17.50
C ILE A 111 2.28 -0.33 -18.76
N GLY A 112 1.79 0.88 -19.04
CA GLY A 112 0.95 1.15 -20.21
C GLY A 112 1.70 1.05 -21.53
N LEU A 113 2.97 1.48 -21.57
CA LEU A 113 3.79 1.46 -22.80
C LEU A 113 4.48 0.11 -23.04
N HIS A 114 4.80 -0.64 -21.98
CA HIS A 114 5.61 -1.86 -22.02
C HIS A 114 4.99 -3.04 -21.25
N PRO A 115 3.72 -3.43 -21.52
CA PRO A 115 3.03 -4.47 -20.73
C PRO A 115 3.64 -5.87 -20.87
N THR A 116 4.34 -6.16 -21.97
CA THR A 116 4.99 -7.45 -22.25
C THR A 116 6.47 -7.49 -21.87
N SER A 117 6.98 -6.43 -21.21
CA SER A 117 8.38 -6.39 -20.76
C SER A 117 8.65 -7.48 -19.72
N ALA A 118 9.89 -8.01 -19.72
CA ALA A 118 10.35 -8.91 -18.67
C ALA A 118 10.31 -8.25 -17.28
N ASP A 119 10.43 -6.92 -17.23
CA ASP A 119 10.39 -6.13 -15.99
C ASP A 119 8.98 -5.67 -15.60
N ALA A 120 7.94 -6.06 -16.34
CA ALA A 120 6.56 -5.70 -16.03
C ALA A 120 6.18 -6.12 -14.61
N ALA A 121 6.51 -7.36 -14.22
CA ALA A 121 6.25 -7.87 -12.87
C ALA A 121 6.89 -6.99 -11.77
N TYR A 122 8.10 -6.47 -12.03
CA TYR A 122 8.78 -5.58 -11.08
C TYR A 122 8.12 -4.20 -11.04
N ALA A 123 7.69 -3.65 -12.18
CA ALA A 123 7.02 -2.35 -12.23
C ALA A 123 5.68 -2.36 -11.46
N TYR A 124 4.87 -3.40 -11.65
CA TYR A 124 3.63 -3.59 -10.90
C TYR A 124 3.90 -3.69 -9.39
N TYR A 125 4.91 -4.48 -9.01
CA TYR A 125 5.30 -4.66 -7.62
C TYR A 125 5.82 -3.38 -6.98
N LEU A 126 6.70 -2.64 -7.67
CA LEU A 126 7.23 -1.37 -7.17
C LEU A 126 6.13 -0.30 -7.02
N ARG A 127 5.13 -0.30 -7.91
CA ARG A 127 3.95 0.56 -7.79
C ARG A 127 3.13 0.18 -6.55
N ALA A 128 2.92 -1.12 -6.31
CA ALA A 128 2.24 -1.60 -5.11
C ALA A 128 2.98 -1.23 -3.83
N LEU A 129 4.33 -1.27 -3.85
CA LEU A 129 5.15 -0.79 -2.74
C LEU A 129 4.97 0.71 -2.48
N CYS A 130 4.82 1.53 -3.52
CA CYS A 130 4.58 2.96 -3.33
C CYS A 130 3.31 3.22 -2.51
N PHE A 131 2.23 2.48 -2.76
CA PHE A 131 1.01 2.55 -1.94
C PHE A 131 1.22 1.96 -0.54
N TYR A 132 1.95 0.84 -0.45
CA TYR A 132 2.23 0.17 0.83
C TYR A 132 3.00 1.06 1.82
N GLU A 133 4.01 1.78 1.34
CA GLU A 133 4.80 2.70 2.19
C GLU A 133 4.01 3.94 2.64
N GLN A 134 2.83 4.18 2.05
CA GLN A 134 1.93 5.27 2.40
C GLN A 134 0.82 4.84 3.37
N ILE A 135 0.79 3.58 3.80
CA ILE A 135 -0.17 3.09 4.79
C ILE A 135 -0.03 3.91 6.07
N ALA A 136 -1.13 4.57 6.44
CA ALA A 136 -1.23 5.35 7.66
C ALA A 136 -1.50 4.44 8.86
N ASP A 137 -1.30 4.95 10.08
CA ASP A 137 -1.67 4.27 11.32
C ASP A 137 -3.16 3.87 11.33
N VAL A 138 -3.51 2.78 12.02
CA VAL A 138 -4.84 2.18 12.17
C VAL A 138 -5.89 3.22 12.57
N GLN A 139 -5.51 4.23 13.35
CA GLN A 139 -6.45 5.28 13.78
C GLN A 139 -6.93 6.16 12.62
N ARG A 140 -6.14 6.30 11.56
CA ARG A 140 -6.43 7.17 10.41
C ARG A 140 -7.32 6.48 9.39
N ASP A 141 -7.63 7.21 8.33
CA ASP A 141 -8.33 6.69 7.17
C ASP A 141 -7.54 5.54 6.51
N GLN A 142 -8.26 4.52 6.04
CA GLN A 142 -7.68 3.26 5.57
C GLN A 142 -7.78 3.09 4.04
N GLN A 143 -8.20 4.12 3.30
CA GLN A 143 -8.30 4.05 1.85
C GLN A 143 -6.96 3.67 1.20
N GLY A 144 -5.84 4.23 1.68
CA GLY A 144 -4.50 3.87 1.19
C GLY A 144 -4.12 2.41 1.45
N THR A 145 -4.62 1.81 2.54
CA THR A 145 -4.41 0.38 2.84
C THR A 145 -5.15 -0.51 1.86
N VAL A 146 -6.37 -0.13 1.49
CA VAL A 146 -7.17 -0.84 0.47
C VAL A 146 -6.50 -0.73 -0.90
N GLU A 147 -6.09 0.48 -1.30
CA GLU A 147 -5.38 0.71 -2.56
C GLU A 147 -4.07 -0.08 -2.65
N SER A 148 -3.33 -0.16 -1.54
CA SER A 148 -2.13 -0.99 -1.45
C SER A 148 -2.44 -2.48 -1.62
N MET A 149 -3.47 -2.97 -0.94
CA MET A 149 -3.89 -4.37 -1.03
C MET A 149 -4.30 -4.74 -2.46
N ASP A 150 -5.12 -3.91 -3.10
CA ASP A 150 -5.57 -4.11 -4.49
C ASP A 150 -4.38 -4.16 -5.46
N ALA A 151 -3.42 -3.24 -5.30
CA ALA A 151 -2.23 -3.20 -6.14
C ALA A 151 -1.32 -4.42 -5.93
N LEU A 152 -1.22 -4.95 -4.71
CA LEU A 152 -0.48 -6.18 -4.41
C LEU A 152 -1.19 -7.42 -4.94
N GLU A 153 -2.52 -7.49 -4.85
CA GLU A 153 -3.34 -8.56 -5.42
C GLU A 153 -3.20 -8.63 -6.94
N GLU A 154 -3.06 -7.48 -7.61
CA GLU A 154 -2.78 -7.42 -9.04
C GLU A 154 -1.44 -8.08 -9.40
N VAL A 155 -0.39 -7.93 -8.57
CA VAL A 155 0.92 -8.57 -8.78
C VAL A 155 0.78 -10.10 -8.74
N ILE A 156 0.05 -10.63 -7.75
CA ILE A 156 -0.15 -12.07 -7.58
C ILE A 156 -1.01 -12.64 -8.71
N THR A 157 -2.08 -11.93 -9.07
CA THR A 157 -3.02 -12.38 -10.09
C THR A 157 -2.37 -12.40 -11.48
N ARG A 158 -1.59 -11.36 -11.81
CA ARG A 158 -0.93 -11.27 -13.13
C ARG A 158 0.36 -12.05 -13.21
N PHE A 159 1.15 -12.09 -12.13
CA PHE A 159 2.50 -12.66 -12.12
C PHE A 159 2.71 -13.67 -10.98
N PRO A 160 1.92 -14.75 -10.91
CA PRO A 160 1.92 -15.69 -9.78
C PRO A 160 3.26 -16.42 -9.58
N GLN A 161 4.02 -16.61 -10.66
CA GLN A 161 5.32 -17.30 -10.64
C GLN A 161 6.52 -16.34 -10.49
N SER A 162 6.27 -15.03 -10.34
CA SER A 162 7.34 -14.06 -10.17
C SER A 162 7.97 -14.17 -8.78
N LYS A 163 9.24 -13.76 -8.67
CA LYS A 163 9.93 -13.64 -7.38
C LYS A 163 9.26 -12.67 -6.40
N TYR A 164 8.38 -11.80 -6.90
CA TYR A 164 7.67 -10.78 -6.12
C TYR A 164 6.34 -11.28 -5.54
N ALA A 165 5.75 -12.33 -6.10
CA ALA A 165 4.43 -12.81 -5.69
C ALA A 165 4.40 -13.22 -4.22
N ARG A 166 5.45 -13.87 -3.72
CA ARG A 166 5.51 -14.30 -2.32
C ARG A 166 5.64 -13.14 -1.34
N ASP A 167 6.42 -12.13 -1.68
CA ASP A 167 6.52 -10.93 -0.84
C ASP A 167 5.20 -10.13 -0.85
N ALA A 168 4.58 -10.01 -2.03
CA ALA A 168 3.28 -9.38 -2.18
C ALA A 168 2.20 -10.05 -1.31
N GLN A 169 2.21 -11.39 -1.24
CA GLN A 169 1.26 -12.13 -0.38
C GLN A 169 1.45 -11.78 1.10
N LEU A 170 2.70 -11.73 1.58
CA LEU A 170 2.97 -11.35 2.97
C LEU A 170 2.50 -9.93 3.27
N LYS A 171 2.68 -9.01 2.32
CA LYS A 171 2.21 -7.62 2.46
C LYS A 171 0.69 -7.51 2.43
N ILE A 172 -0.01 -8.32 1.63
CA ILE A 172 -1.48 -8.41 1.67
C ILE A 172 -1.95 -8.87 3.04
N ASP A 173 -1.30 -9.89 3.61
CA ASP A 173 -1.64 -10.39 4.94
C ASP A 173 -1.47 -9.29 6.01
N LEU A 174 -0.43 -8.46 5.89
CA LEU A 174 -0.22 -7.29 6.76
C LEU A 174 -1.28 -6.19 6.53
N CYS A 175 -1.67 -5.91 5.29
CA CYS A 175 -2.77 -4.98 4.99
C CYS A 175 -4.09 -5.46 5.62
N ARG A 176 -4.39 -6.75 5.53
CA ARG A 176 -5.57 -7.37 6.15
C ARG A 176 -5.54 -7.26 7.67
N ASP A 177 -4.39 -7.50 8.28
CA ASP A 177 -4.21 -7.33 9.73
C ASP A 177 -4.47 -5.87 10.15
N HIS A 178 -4.00 -4.90 9.35
CA HIS A 178 -4.23 -3.48 9.61
C HIS A 178 -5.70 -3.07 9.50
N LEU A 179 -6.42 -3.56 8.49
CA LEU A 179 -7.86 -3.35 8.33
C LEU A 179 -8.66 -4.01 9.47
N ALA A 180 -8.30 -5.23 9.87
CA ALA A 180 -8.90 -5.89 11.02
C ALA A 180 -8.64 -5.11 12.32
N GLY A 181 -7.42 -4.57 12.48
CA GLY A 181 -7.06 -3.69 13.59
C GLY A 181 -7.96 -2.46 13.69
N LYS A 182 -8.37 -1.87 12.55
CA LYS A 182 -9.31 -0.74 12.51
C LYS A 182 -10.67 -1.15 13.07
N GLU A 183 -11.22 -2.25 12.60
CA GLU A 183 -12.52 -2.76 13.06
C GLU A 183 -12.46 -3.09 14.56
N MET A 184 -11.37 -3.68 15.04
CA MET A 184 -11.16 -3.92 16.48
C MET A 184 -11.07 -2.63 17.30
N LEU A 185 -10.41 -1.60 16.79
CA LEU A 185 -10.33 -0.30 17.46
C LEU A 185 -11.71 0.33 17.61
N VAL A 186 -12.51 0.34 16.54
CA VAL A 186 -13.87 0.88 16.54
C VAL A 186 -14.81 0.03 17.40
N GLY A 187 -14.69 -1.29 17.34
CA GLY A 187 -15.48 -2.21 18.18
C GLY A 187 -15.21 -1.99 19.68
N ARG A 188 -13.95 -1.85 20.07
CA ARG A 188 -13.57 -1.56 21.46
C ARG A 188 -14.12 -0.22 21.95
N TYR A 189 -14.08 0.80 21.09
CA TYR A 189 -14.68 2.10 21.40
C TYR A 189 -16.19 1.97 21.65
N TYR A 190 -16.94 1.32 20.76
CA TYR A 190 -18.39 1.13 20.97
C TYR A 190 -18.71 0.30 22.21
N GLN A 191 -17.91 -0.71 22.51
CA GLN A 191 -18.08 -1.51 23.73
C GLN A 191 -17.86 -0.67 24.99
N GLN A 192 -16.86 0.22 25.00
CA GLN A 192 -16.62 1.15 26.12
C GLN A 192 -17.80 2.11 26.32
N GLU A 193 -18.39 2.61 25.24
CA GLU A 193 -19.59 3.46 25.25
C GLU A 193 -20.89 2.68 25.52
N ARG A 194 -20.81 1.37 25.81
CA ARG A 194 -21.96 0.46 26.01
C ARG A 194 -22.91 0.38 24.82
N ASN A 195 -22.46 0.75 23.62
CA ASN A 195 -23.18 0.50 22.38
C ASN A 195 -22.85 -0.91 21.88
N TYR A 196 -23.50 -1.90 22.51
CA TYR A 196 -23.21 -3.31 22.29
C TYR A 196 -23.58 -3.81 20.89
N GLU A 197 -24.65 -3.30 20.30
CA GLU A 197 -25.06 -3.67 18.93
C GLU A 197 -23.98 -3.26 17.92
N ALA A 198 -23.52 -2.00 17.99
CA ALA A 198 -22.46 -1.52 17.11
C ALA A 198 -21.14 -2.26 17.35
N ALA A 199 -20.80 -2.57 18.61
CA ALA A 199 -19.60 -3.34 18.95
C ALA A 199 -19.63 -4.75 18.35
N ILE A 200 -20.74 -5.48 18.50
CA ILE A 200 -20.91 -6.83 17.92
C ILE A 200 -20.75 -6.78 16.41
N ASN A 201 -21.39 -5.83 15.73
CA ASN A 201 -21.29 -5.70 14.27
C ASN A 201 -19.84 -5.50 13.81
N ARG A 202 -19.03 -4.75 14.58
CA ARG A 202 -17.60 -4.55 14.28
C ARG A 202 -16.78 -5.82 14.50
N TYR A 203 -17.00 -6.52 15.61
CA TYR A 203 -16.30 -7.79 15.87
C TYR A 203 -16.70 -8.90 14.89
N GLN A 204 -17.96 -8.95 14.48
CA GLN A 204 -18.44 -9.89 13.45
C GLN A 204 -17.72 -9.68 12.13
N ARG A 205 -17.56 -8.43 11.66
CA ARG A 205 -16.75 -8.14 10.45
C ARG A 205 -15.33 -8.69 10.55
N VAL A 206 -14.68 -8.59 11.72
CA VAL A 206 -13.35 -9.18 11.92
C VAL A 206 -13.37 -10.70 11.74
N VAL A 207 -14.39 -11.37 12.28
CA VAL A 207 -14.53 -12.83 12.17
C VAL A 207 -14.92 -13.26 10.75
N GLU A 208 -15.72 -12.47 10.04
CA GLU A 208 -16.24 -12.83 8.72
C GLU A 208 -15.23 -12.50 7.61
N ASP A 209 -14.72 -11.27 7.59
CA ASP A 209 -13.90 -10.73 6.50
C ASP A 209 -12.39 -10.95 6.70
N PHE A 210 -11.93 -11.10 7.96
CA PHE A 210 -10.52 -11.11 8.32
C PHE A 210 -10.06 -12.39 9.05
N GLN A 211 -10.61 -13.55 8.65
CA GLN A 211 -10.40 -14.87 9.27
C GLN A 211 -8.94 -15.31 9.47
N THR A 212 -8.02 -14.80 8.64
CA THR A 212 -6.59 -15.16 8.68
C THR A 212 -5.77 -14.29 9.63
N THR A 213 -6.35 -13.24 10.20
CA THR A 213 -5.64 -12.25 11.02
C THR A 213 -5.51 -12.70 12.48
N ASN A 214 -4.55 -12.10 13.19
CA ASN A 214 -4.34 -12.38 14.62
C ASN A 214 -5.42 -11.73 15.51
N HIS A 215 -6.31 -10.93 14.93
CA HIS A 215 -7.40 -10.23 15.62
C HIS A 215 -8.64 -11.10 15.86
N VAL A 216 -8.84 -12.16 15.07
CA VAL A 216 -10.03 -13.05 15.17
C VAL A 216 -10.24 -13.62 16.57
N PRO A 217 -9.19 -14.13 17.28
CA PRO A 217 -9.41 -14.69 18.61
C PRO A 217 -9.83 -13.64 19.65
N GLU A 218 -9.33 -12.40 19.52
CA GLU A 218 -9.78 -11.28 20.36
C GLU A 218 -11.22 -10.90 20.03
N ALA A 219 -11.55 -10.76 18.74
CA ALA A 219 -12.90 -10.44 18.29
C ALA A 219 -13.95 -11.42 18.82
N LEU A 220 -13.68 -12.73 18.71
CA LEU A 220 -14.56 -13.77 19.24
C LEU A 220 -14.72 -13.69 20.77
N GLU A 221 -13.65 -13.41 21.51
CA GLU A 221 -13.71 -13.25 22.97
C GLU A 221 -14.53 -12.03 23.37
N ARG A 222 -14.34 -10.90 22.67
CA ARG A 222 -15.15 -9.70 22.87
C ARG A 222 -16.62 -9.92 22.52
N MET A 223 -16.92 -10.69 21.48
CA MET A 223 -18.30 -11.10 21.20
C MET A 223 -18.89 -11.93 22.35
N VAL A 224 -18.13 -12.85 22.95
CA VAL A 224 -18.58 -13.58 24.14
C VAL A 224 -18.89 -12.61 25.28
N GLU A 225 -17.99 -11.67 25.57
CA GLU A 225 -18.18 -10.66 26.61
C GLU A 225 -19.46 -9.84 26.37
N VAL A 226 -19.62 -9.29 25.17
CA VAL A 226 -20.78 -8.44 24.83
C VAL A 226 -22.10 -9.25 24.83
N TYR A 227 -22.09 -10.49 24.34
CA TYR A 227 -23.28 -11.35 24.39
C TYR A 227 -23.68 -11.70 25.83
N LEU A 228 -22.72 -11.89 26.73
CA LEU A 228 -23.02 -12.09 28.15
C LEU A 228 -23.59 -10.83 28.80
N ASP A 229 -23.05 -9.66 28.48
CA ASP A 229 -23.55 -8.36 28.97
C ASP A 229 -24.99 -8.10 28.51
N LEU A 230 -25.37 -8.59 27.32
CA LEU A 230 -26.75 -8.54 26.80
C LEU A 230 -27.67 -9.68 27.29
N GLY A 231 -27.14 -10.67 28.01
CA GLY A 231 -27.90 -11.86 28.43
C GLY A 231 -28.16 -12.88 27.30
N LEU A 232 -27.52 -12.72 26.14
CA LEU A 232 -27.61 -13.62 24.98
C LEU A 232 -26.71 -14.84 25.15
N THR A 233 -27.02 -15.65 26.16
CA THR A 233 -26.19 -16.78 26.63
C THR A 233 -25.91 -17.84 25.55
N ASP A 234 -26.87 -18.14 24.68
CA ASP A 234 -26.67 -19.09 23.58
C ASP A 234 -25.63 -18.60 22.57
N GLN A 235 -25.68 -17.32 22.20
CA GLN A 235 -24.72 -16.72 21.27
C GLN A 235 -23.32 -16.63 21.90
N ALA A 236 -23.25 -16.26 23.18
CA ALA A 236 -22.00 -16.28 23.94
C ALA A 236 -21.35 -17.68 23.92
N ARG A 237 -22.16 -18.74 24.13
CA ARG A 237 -21.66 -20.11 24.07
C ARG A 237 -21.20 -20.50 22.66
N LYS A 238 -21.93 -20.15 21.60
CA LYS A 238 -21.52 -20.40 20.20
C LYS A 238 -20.15 -19.80 19.92
N SER A 239 -19.98 -18.50 20.18
CA SER A 239 -18.72 -17.79 19.96
C SER A 239 -17.57 -18.41 20.77
N GLY A 240 -17.84 -18.80 22.03
CA GLY A 240 -16.85 -19.47 22.87
C GLY A 240 -16.45 -20.86 22.37
N ILE A 241 -17.38 -21.63 21.82
CA ILE A 241 -17.08 -22.95 21.21
C ILE A 241 -16.22 -22.77 19.97
N VAL A 242 -16.59 -21.83 19.08
CA VAL A 242 -15.81 -21.51 17.88
C VAL A 242 -14.39 -21.08 18.24
N LEU A 243 -14.25 -20.20 19.23
CA LEU A 243 -12.96 -19.77 19.74
C LEU A 243 -12.14 -20.93 20.30
N GLY A 244 -12.76 -21.82 21.06
CA GLY A 244 -12.09 -22.99 21.63
C GLY A 244 -11.68 -24.04 20.60
N TYR A 245 -12.48 -24.20 19.55
CA TYR A 245 -12.20 -25.15 18.47
C TYR A 245 -11.07 -24.65 17.56
N ASN A 246 -11.15 -23.40 17.11
CA ASN A 246 -10.17 -22.83 16.17
C ASN A 246 -8.88 -22.37 16.88
N TYR A 247 -8.97 -21.91 18.13
CA TYR A 247 -7.85 -21.30 18.87
C TYR A 247 -7.71 -21.82 20.32
N PRO A 248 -7.60 -23.14 20.55
CA PRO A 248 -7.58 -23.74 21.90
C PRO A 248 -6.42 -23.26 22.79
N GLY A 249 -5.31 -22.84 22.19
CA GLY A 249 -4.12 -22.33 22.89
C GLY A 249 -4.12 -20.82 23.14
N SER A 250 -5.08 -20.08 22.60
CA SER A 250 -5.11 -18.62 22.67
C SER A 250 -5.36 -18.12 24.10
N LYS A 251 -4.70 -17.02 24.49
CA LYS A 251 -4.99 -16.33 25.75
C LYS A 251 -6.46 -15.87 25.82
N TRP A 252 -7.01 -15.46 24.68
CA TRP A 252 -8.39 -15.02 24.52
C TRP A 252 -9.38 -16.15 24.83
N TYR A 253 -9.04 -17.37 24.45
CA TYR A 253 -9.88 -18.51 24.78
C TYR A 253 -9.95 -18.78 26.28
N ARG A 254 -8.84 -18.59 27.01
CA ARG A 254 -8.83 -18.74 28.49
C ARG A 254 -9.74 -17.71 29.16
N PHE A 255 -9.79 -16.47 28.64
CA PHE A 255 -10.68 -15.43 29.13
C PHE A 255 -12.15 -15.78 28.85
N ALA A 256 -12.49 -16.14 27.61
CA ALA A 256 -13.84 -16.58 27.23
C ALA A 256 -14.32 -17.77 28.07
N TYR A 257 -13.48 -18.80 28.24
CA TYR A 257 -13.80 -19.98 29.06
C TYR A 257 -14.06 -19.61 30.52
N SER A 258 -13.25 -18.72 31.09
CA SER A 258 -13.42 -18.24 32.47
C SER A 258 -14.72 -17.46 32.64
N ASN A 259 -15.07 -16.61 31.68
CA ASN A 259 -16.33 -15.87 31.68
C ASN A 259 -17.52 -16.85 31.59
N LEU A 260 -17.53 -17.77 30.62
CA LEU A 260 -18.61 -18.76 30.49
C LEU A 260 -18.75 -19.66 31.73
N LYS A 261 -17.65 -20.00 32.40
CA LYS A 261 -17.67 -20.73 33.68
C LYS A 261 -18.36 -19.94 34.79
N ARG A 262 -18.06 -18.64 34.93
CA ARG A 262 -18.67 -17.77 35.94
C ARG A 262 -20.19 -17.69 35.79
N TYR A 263 -20.68 -17.66 34.55
CA TYR A 263 -22.10 -17.65 34.23
C TYR A 263 -22.75 -19.05 34.23
N LYS A 264 -22.02 -20.11 34.62
CA LYS A 264 -22.50 -21.51 34.62
C LYS A 264 -22.98 -22.00 33.24
N LEU A 265 -22.33 -21.55 32.17
CA LEU A 265 -22.72 -21.83 30.77
C LEU A 265 -21.89 -22.92 30.09
N LEU A 266 -21.01 -23.60 30.82
CA LEU A 266 -20.21 -24.70 30.29
C LEU A 266 -21.03 -26.00 30.29
N SER A 267 -21.00 -26.71 29.16
CA SER A 267 -21.52 -28.08 29.04
C SER A 267 -20.40 -29.10 29.21
N ASP A 268 -20.73 -30.37 29.49
CA ASP A 268 -19.75 -31.43 29.75
C ASP A 268 -18.72 -31.62 28.60
N ASN A 269 -19.15 -31.38 27.36
CA ASN A 269 -18.31 -31.48 26.16
C ASN A 269 -17.68 -30.13 25.72
N PHE A 270 -17.68 -29.11 26.56
CA PHE A 270 -17.08 -27.82 26.20
C PHE A 270 -15.56 -27.98 26.04
N PRO A 271 -14.93 -27.35 25.02
CA PRO A 271 -13.48 -27.46 24.84
C PRO A 271 -12.72 -27.01 26.09
N VAL A 272 -11.61 -27.66 26.43
CA VAL A 272 -10.79 -27.28 27.59
C VAL A 272 -9.59 -26.48 27.10
N PRO A 273 -9.27 -25.30 27.68
CA PRO A 273 -8.14 -24.51 27.25
C PRO A 273 -6.82 -25.29 27.28
N GLY A 274 -6.02 -25.15 26.22
CA GLY A 274 -4.73 -25.83 26.09
C GLY A 274 -4.78 -27.30 25.66
N LYS A 275 -5.96 -27.92 25.59
CA LYS A 275 -6.11 -29.27 25.03
C LYS A 275 -6.48 -29.16 23.55
N LEU A 276 -5.62 -29.65 22.66
CA LEU A 276 -5.93 -29.71 21.23
C LEU A 276 -7.12 -30.67 21.03
N ILE A 277 -8.23 -30.16 20.50
CA ILE A 277 -9.34 -31.00 20.07
C ILE A 277 -8.90 -31.67 18.77
N THR A 278 -8.70 -32.99 18.80
CA THR A 278 -8.58 -33.77 17.57
C THR A 278 -9.94 -33.76 16.89
N ALA A 279 -10.06 -33.06 15.75
CA ALA A 279 -11.27 -33.06 14.95
C ALA A 279 -11.71 -34.51 14.63
N PRO A 280 -13.02 -34.80 14.59
CA PRO A 280 -13.48 -36.09 14.08
C PRO A 280 -13.04 -36.20 12.62
N LYS A 281 -12.28 -37.24 12.30
CA LYS A 281 -11.91 -37.56 10.91
C LYS A 281 -13.21 -37.73 10.11
N ALA A 282 -13.48 -36.82 9.17
CA ALA A 282 -14.59 -36.97 8.24
C ALA A 282 -14.48 -38.34 7.55
N PRO A 283 -15.58 -39.12 7.41
CA PRO A 283 -15.53 -40.40 6.71
C PRO A 283 -15.08 -40.17 5.27
N ALA A 284 -14.10 -40.95 4.83
CA ALA A 284 -13.52 -40.86 3.50
C ALA A 284 -14.62 -41.04 2.45
N ALA A 285 -14.95 -39.98 1.72
CA ALA A 285 -15.79 -40.08 0.55
C ALA A 285 -15.04 -40.90 -0.50
N THR A 286 -15.54 -42.11 -0.77
CA THR A 286 -15.18 -42.92 -1.94
C THR A 286 -15.51 -42.13 -3.20
N THR A 287 -14.51 -41.54 -3.83
CA THR A 287 -14.63 -41.01 -5.19
C THR A 287 -14.23 -42.11 -6.18
N THR A 288 -15.22 -42.65 -6.87
CA THR A 288 -14.98 -43.27 -8.19
C THR A 288 -14.56 -42.17 -9.16
N PRO A 289 -13.58 -42.40 -10.04
CA PRO A 289 -13.11 -41.37 -10.97
C PRO A 289 -14.02 -41.31 -12.20
N PRO A 290 -14.48 -40.13 -12.65
CA PRO A 290 -14.97 -39.97 -14.00
C PRO A 290 -13.80 -39.73 -14.97
N THR A 291 -13.87 -40.45 -16.08
CA THR A 291 -13.02 -40.45 -17.26
C THR A 291 -12.85 -39.06 -17.90
N ALA A 292 -11.58 -38.73 -18.13
CA ALA A 292 -10.94 -37.81 -19.08
C ALA A 292 -11.78 -36.82 -19.94
N ALA A 293 -11.40 -35.53 -19.89
CA ALA A 293 -11.04 -34.74 -21.08
C ALA A 293 -10.37 -33.38 -20.71
N GLY A 294 -9.09 -33.24 -21.06
CA GLY A 294 -8.44 -32.00 -21.56
C GLY A 294 -8.37 -30.74 -20.69
N ALA A 295 -7.26 -30.57 -19.95
CA ALA A 295 -6.45 -29.33 -19.90
C ALA A 295 -5.23 -29.56 -18.99
N ALA A 296 -4.04 -29.18 -19.46
CA ALA A 296 -2.79 -29.33 -18.73
C ALA A 296 -2.72 -28.44 -17.48
N PRO A 297 -1.94 -28.83 -16.44
CA PRO A 297 -2.13 -28.36 -15.08
C PRO A 297 -1.29 -27.12 -14.75
N ALA A 298 -1.87 -26.20 -13.97
CA ALA A 298 -1.12 -25.19 -13.23
C ALA A 298 -0.22 -25.89 -12.19
N PRO A 299 1.05 -25.48 -12.02
CA PRO A 299 1.90 -26.05 -10.99
C PRO A 299 1.49 -25.50 -9.61
N SER A 300 0.67 -26.28 -8.91
CA SER A 300 0.59 -26.26 -7.46
C SER A 300 1.90 -26.82 -6.89
N ALA A 301 2.74 -25.98 -6.29
CA ALA A 301 3.75 -26.43 -5.33
C ALA A 301 4.33 -25.26 -4.53
N LEU A 302 3.79 -25.02 -3.33
CA LEU A 302 4.55 -24.99 -2.07
C LEU A 302 3.63 -24.62 -0.91
N GLY A 303 3.28 -25.63 -0.11
CA GLY A 303 2.66 -25.45 1.20
C GLY A 303 1.18 -25.84 1.32
N GLN A 304 0.75 -26.97 0.74
CA GLN A 304 -0.44 -27.63 1.25
C GLN A 304 -0.16 -28.09 2.68
N GLN A 305 -0.65 -27.32 3.67
CA GLN A 305 -0.92 -27.88 4.99
C GLN A 305 -1.85 -29.09 4.80
N PRO A 306 -1.58 -30.22 5.48
CA PRO A 306 -2.46 -31.38 5.42
C PRO A 306 -3.83 -30.95 5.96
N GLY A 307 -4.83 -30.88 5.06
CA GLY A 307 -6.25 -30.69 5.34
C GLY A 307 -6.56 -29.89 6.61
N ALA A 308 -6.31 -28.58 6.59
CA ALA A 308 -6.87 -27.72 7.62
C ALA A 308 -8.40 -27.87 7.55
N ALA A 309 -8.99 -28.48 8.58
CA ALA A 309 -10.44 -28.48 8.75
C ALA A 309 -10.91 -27.03 8.58
N GLN A 310 -11.92 -26.80 7.74
CA GLN A 310 -12.50 -25.46 7.58
C GLN A 310 -12.78 -24.88 8.97
N PRO A 311 -12.40 -23.62 9.24
CA PRO A 311 -12.65 -23.01 10.54
C PRO A 311 -14.13 -23.13 10.86
N MET A 312 -14.45 -23.51 12.10
CA MET A 312 -15.84 -23.71 12.50
C MET A 312 -16.57 -22.36 12.45
N ASP A 313 -17.65 -22.32 11.68
CA ASP A 313 -18.55 -21.17 11.58
C ASP A 313 -19.42 -21.05 12.84
N ILE A 314 -19.63 -19.83 13.32
CA ILE A 314 -20.52 -19.50 14.46
C ILE A 314 -21.91 -20.09 14.25
N GLN A 315 -22.43 -20.09 13.02
CA GLN A 315 -23.76 -20.64 12.71
C GLN A 315 -23.84 -22.17 12.87
N LYS A 316 -22.71 -22.87 12.71
CA LYS A 316 -22.63 -24.34 12.77
C LYS A 316 -22.22 -24.87 14.14
N ALA A 317 -21.97 -24.00 15.12
CA ALA A 317 -21.55 -24.39 16.45
C ALA A 317 -22.66 -25.16 17.20
N PRO A 318 -22.40 -26.39 17.69
CA PRO A 318 -23.41 -27.20 18.37
C PRO A 318 -23.71 -26.62 19.76
N VAL A 319 -24.95 -26.21 19.99
CA VAL A 319 -25.41 -25.73 21.30
C VAL A 319 -26.57 -26.58 21.77
N ALA A 320 -26.31 -27.48 22.73
CA ALA A 320 -27.37 -28.05 23.54
C ALA A 320 -27.84 -26.99 24.54
N PRO A 321 -29.14 -26.75 24.73
CA PRO A 321 -29.65 -25.72 25.64
C PRO A 321 -29.23 -26.03 27.08
N VAL A 322 -28.62 -25.05 27.75
CA VAL A 322 -28.31 -25.09 29.19
C VAL A 322 -29.19 -24.03 29.85
N LYS A 323 -29.89 -24.35 30.94
CA LYS A 323 -30.72 -23.37 31.66
C LYS A 323 -29.81 -22.26 32.19
N ALA A 324 -29.99 -21.05 31.69
CA ALA A 324 -29.31 -19.87 32.21
C ALA A 324 -29.88 -19.53 33.60
N GLU A 325 -29.04 -19.52 34.63
CA GLU A 325 -29.34 -18.89 35.91
C GLU A 325 -28.92 -17.41 35.85
N PRO A 326 -29.66 -16.49 36.50
CA PRO A 326 -29.31 -15.09 36.52
C PRO A 326 -27.92 -14.89 37.14
N ALA A 327 -27.13 -14.01 36.51
CA ALA A 327 -25.77 -13.72 36.95
C ALA A 327 -25.77 -13.18 38.39
N PRO A 328 -24.77 -13.52 39.22
CA PRO A 328 -24.63 -12.93 40.55
C PRO A 328 -24.43 -11.41 40.42
N PRO A 329 -25.04 -10.59 41.30
CA PRO A 329 -24.97 -9.13 41.20
C PRO A 329 -23.54 -8.64 41.45
N ASP A 330 -23.06 -7.85 40.49
CA ASP A 330 -21.98 -6.86 40.51
C ASP A 330 -20.80 -7.12 41.47
N GLN A 331 -19.76 -7.79 40.97
CA GLN A 331 -18.40 -7.49 41.39
C GLN A 331 -17.76 -6.71 40.26
N ALA A 332 -17.79 -5.39 40.42
CA ALA A 332 -17.15 -4.41 39.56
C ALA A 332 -15.77 -4.91 39.08
N ARG A 333 -15.62 -4.89 37.76
CA ARG A 333 -14.37 -5.06 37.03
C ARG A 333 -13.24 -4.32 37.75
N VAL A 334 -12.24 -5.05 38.27
CA VAL A 334 -10.91 -4.47 38.47
C VAL A 334 -10.33 -4.34 37.06
N LEU A 335 -10.26 -3.09 36.59
CA LEU A 335 -9.74 -2.69 35.29
C LEU A 335 -8.30 -3.17 35.06
#